data_AF-A0A7S0A733-F1
#
_entry.id   AF-A0A7S0A733-F1
#
_cell.length_a   1.000
_cell.length_b   1.000
_cell.length_c   1.000
_cell.angle_alpha   90.00
_cell.angle_beta   90.00
_cell.angle_gamma   90.00
#
_symmetry.space_group_name_H-M   'P 1'
#
loop_
_entity.id
_entity.type
_entity.pdbx_description
1 polymer ?
#
loop_
_entity_poly.entity_id
_entity_poly.type
_entity_poly.pdbx_seq_one_letter_code
_entity_poly.pdbx_strand_id
1 'polypeptide(L)'
;IMNGTILTAVIIGVYILSLIHYCEGKILQNDIMALDDFEAKLANARTVAFISLVYSENIRAYIARSFDQPFFRNFLGNVEMQKAIIAAQVALYLAVFVPFLSDKILGLRGIEIGLWGWAVSLLGPVGTVVLCELYKVVTHFQVQKYQERLRKDAVAEAESHRQAALQQAAAKKHGEKVNGLAPKDVRVEEDRGGAGKKTGVGKALCCPFLSLGVTVP
;
A
#
# COMPACT_ATOMS: atom_id res chain seq x y z
N ILE A 1 3.13 0.27 -4.04
CA ILE A 1 3.33 1.48 -4.88
C ILE A 1 3.64 2.70 -4.00
N MET A 2 2.77 3.07 -3.07
CA MET A 2 2.91 4.34 -2.31
C MET A 2 4.16 4.47 -1.44
N ASN A 3 4.57 3.41 -0.74
CA ASN A 3 5.80 3.41 0.05
C ASN A 3 7.07 3.59 -0.82
N GLY A 4 7.02 3.14 -2.08
CA GLY A 4 8.10 3.37 -3.05
C GLY A 4 8.16 4.82 -3.50
N THR A 5 7.01 5.46 -3.74
CA THR A 5 6.92 6.88 -4.11
C THR A 5 7.48 7.79 -3.03
N ILE A 6 7.18 7.52 -1.75
CA ILE A 6 7.72 8.29 -0.62
C ILE A 6 9.24 8.19 -0.60
N LEU A 7 9.78 6.98 -0.73
CA LEU A 7 11.22 6.78 -0.77
C LEU A 7 11.85 7.53 -1.94
N THR A 8 11.31 7.40 -3.15
CA THR A 8 11.81 8.10 -4.33
C THR A 8 11.82 9.61 -4.13
N ALA A 9 10.75 10.20 -3.58
CA ALA A 9 10.69 11.63 -3.30
C ALA A 9 11.77 12.07 -2.29
N VAL A 10 11.98 11.28 -1.23
CA VAL A 10 13.01 11.56 -0.22
C VAL A 10 14.42 11.49 -0.80
N ILE A 11 14.72 10.44 -1.58
CA ILE A 11 16.06 10.27 -2.17
C ILE A 11 16.34 11.34 -3.23
N ILE A 12 15.34 11.72 -4.03
CA ILE A 12 15.47 12.86 -4.94
C ILE A 12 15.77 14.13 -4.16
N GLY A 13 15.09 14.38 -3.03
CA GLY A 13 15.35 15.54 -2.17
C GLY A 13 16.79 15.56 -1.63
N VAL A 14 17.28 14.43 -1.09
CA VAL A 14 18.66 14.31 -0.58
C VAL A 14 19.68 14.48 -1.70
N TYR A 15 19.41 13.93 -2.88
CA TYR A 15 20.28 14.07 -4.04
C TYR A 15 20.37 15.53 -4.50
N ILE A 16 19.24 16.25 -4.56
CA ILE A 16 19.21 17.68 -4.89
C ILE A 16 20.00 18.48 -3.85
N LEU A 17 19.81 18.23 -2.55
CA LEU A 17 20.58 18.88 -1.50
C LEU A 17 22.09 18.63 -1.64
N SER A 18 22.46 17.41 -2.04
CA SER A 18 23.86 17.06 -2.29
C SER A 18 24.41 17.79 -3.51
N LEU A 19 23.65 17.91 -4.60
CA LEU A 19 24.03 18.71 -5.77
C LEU A 19 24.18 20.19 -5.43
N ILE A 20 23.31 20.74 -4.58
CA ILE A 20 23.42 22.15 -4.15
C ILE A 20 24.74 22.39 -3.42
N HIS A 21 25.18 21.45 -2.59
CA HIS A 21 26.42 21.57 -1.84
C HIS A 21 27.68 21.30 -2.69
N TYR A 22 27.73 20.16 -3.41
CA TYR A 22 28.94 19.73 -4.12
C TYR A 22 29.07 20.29 -5.54
N CYS A 23 27.96 20.57 -6.23
CA CYS A 23 27.92 21.09 -7.60
C CYS A 23 27.54 22.58 -7.67
N GLU A 24 27.75 23.34 -6.59
CA GLU A 24 27.53 24.80 -6.52
C GLU A 24 26.10 25.22 -6.91
N GLY A 25 25.09 24.37 -6.65
CA GLY A 25 23.70 24.66 -7.00
C GLY A 25 23.31 24.30 -8.44
N LYS A 26 24.23 23.78 -9.25
CA LYS A 26 23.94 23.41 -10.64
C LYS A 26 23.27 22.03 -10.70
N ILE A 27 22.06 21.99 -11.23
CA ILE A 27 21.24 20.77 -11.32
C ILE A 27 21.25 20.19 -12.74
N LEU A 28 21.42 21.04 -13.76
CA LEU A 28 21.43 20.62 -15.17
C LEU A 28 22.78 20.02 -15.55
N GLN A 29 22.73 18.90 -16.28
CA GLN A 29 23.93 18.14 -16.63
C GLN A 29 24.93 18.94 -17.48
N ASN A 30 24.43 19.78 -18.40
CA ASN A 30 25.28 20.64 -19.22
C ASN A 30 26.07 21.64 -18.37
N ASP A 31 25.44 22.17 -17.32
CA ASP A 31 26.08 23.13 -16.43
C ASP A 31 27.05 22.46 -15.45
N ILE A 32 26.76 21.20 -15.06
CA ILE A 32 27.65 20.37 -14.23
C ILE A 32 28.92 20.01 -15.00
N MET A 33 28.82 19.62 -16.27
CA MET A 33 29.97 19.31 -17.12
C MET A 33 30.91 20.51 -17.34
N ALA A 34 30.40 21.73 -17.15
CA ALA A 34 31.18 22.96 -17.27
C ALA A 34 31.94 23.33 -15.98
N LEU A 35 31.81 22.56 -14.88
CA LEU A 35 32.63 22.75 -13.68
C LEU A 35 33.98 22.03 -13.82
N ASP A 36 35.01 22.64 -13.25
CA ASP A 36 36.25 21.94 -12.97
C ASP A 36 36.00 20.81 -11.96
N ASP A 37 36.59 19.64 -12.22
CA ASP A 37 36.48 18.43 -11.39
C ASP A 37 35.03 17.91 -11.20
N PHE A 38 34.18 18.06 -12.22
CA PHE A 38 32.77 17.66 -12.15
C PHE A 38 32.58 16.17 -11.84
N GLU A 39 33.48 15.29 -12.28
CA GLU A 39 33.38 13.84 -12.04
C GLU A 39 33.47 13.52 -10.55
N ALA A 40 34.41 14.15 -9.83
CA ALA A 40 34.57 14.00 -8.39
C ALA A 40 33.36 14.57 -7.63
N LYS A 41 32.93 15.79 -7.98
CA LYS A 41 31.76 16.45 -7.36
C LYS A 41 30.49 15.63 -7.54
N LEU A 42 30.29 15.06 -8.72
CA LEU A 42 29.13 14.24 -9.05
C LEU A 42 29.19 12.85 -8.36
N ALA A 43 30.38 12.24 -8.29
CA ALA A 43 30.59 11.00 -7.54
C ALA A 43 30.27 11.18 -6.05
N ASN A 44 30.65 12.31 -5.45
CA ASN A 44 30.32 12.64 -4.06
C ASN A 44 28.81 12.77 -3.84
N ALA A 45 28.11 13.52 -4.69
CA ALA A 45 26.65 13.66 -4.59
C ALA A 45 25.92 12.33 -4.75
N ARG A 46 26.36 11.48 -5.69
CA ARG A 46 25.83 10.12 -5.87
C ARG A 46 26.09 9.24 -4.66
N THR A 47 27.26 9.37 -4.04
CA THR A 47 27.63 8.59 -2.85
C THR A 47 26.74 8.92 -1.66
N VAL A 48 26.49 10.21 -1.41
CA VAL A 48 25.58 10.64 -0.34
C VAL A 48 24.15 10.13 -0.60
N ALA A 49 23.66 10.24 -1.84
CA ALA A 49 22.35 9.73 -2.20
C ALA A 49 22.24 8.19 -2.11
N PHE A 50 23.29 7.45 -2.49
CA PHE A 50 23.35 6.00 -2.38
C PHE A 50 23.32 5.54 -0.91
N ILE A 51 24.17 6.10 -0.06
CA ILE A 51 24.19 5.80 1.38
C ILE A 51 22.82 6.12 2.00
N SER A 52 22.28 7.29 1.67
CA SER A 52 20.95 7.70 2.11
C SER A 52 19.86 6.72 1.65
N LEU A 53 19.91 6.25 0.41
CA LEU A 53 18.97 5.27 -0.13
C LEU A 53 19.02 3.98 0.67
N VAL A 54 20.21 3.44 0.91
CA VAL A 54 20.36 2.18 1.66
C VAL A 54 19.88 2.34 3.10
N TYR A 55 20.17 3.46 3.77
CA TYR A 55 19.63 3.72 5.11
C TYR A 55 18.11 3.87 5.10
N SER A 56 17.55 4.65 4.18
CA SER A 56 16.11 4.82 4.04
C SER A 56 15.40 3.50 3.74
N GLU A 57 16.00 2.61 2.94
CA GLU A 57 15.46 1.28 2.65
C GLU A 57 15.42 0.39 3.90
N ASN A 58 16.48 0.42 4.71
CA ASN A 58 16.52 -0.30 5.98
C ASN A 58 15.41 0.18 6.93
N ILE A 59 15.26 1.49 7.07
CA ILE A 59 14.18 2.11 7.86
C ILE A 59 12.81 1.78 7.28
N ARG A 60 12.66 1.82 5.95
CA ARG A 60 11.40 1.48 5.28
C ARG A 60 10.99 0.04 5.55
N ALA A 61 11.93 -0.89 5.61
CA ALA A 61 11.65 -2.29 5.98
C ALA A 61 11.06 -2.39 7.40
N TYR A 62 11.56 -1.59 8.36
CA TYR A 62 10.95 -1.50 9.70
C TYR A 62 9.51 -0.99 9.65
N ILE A 63 9.28 0.10 8.91
CA ILE A 63 7.98 0.77 8.88
C ILE A 63 6.93 -0.07 8.15
N ALA A 64 7.34 -0.80 7.11
CA ALA A 64 6.47 -1.67 6.32
C ALA A 64 6.00 -2.93 7.07
N ARG A 65 6.59 -3.24 8.23
CA ARG A 65 6.18 -4.39 9.06
C ARG A 65 4.75 -4.29 9.57
N SER A 66 4.27 -3.07 9.85
CA SER A 66 2.89 -2.83 10.31
C SER A 66 2.34 -1.59 9.63
N PHE A 67 1.14 -1.73 9.07
CA PHE A 67 0.43 -0.65 8.38
C PHE A 67 -0.43 0.19 9.33
N ASP A 68 -0.72 -0.31 10.52
CA ASP A 68 -1.65 0.27 11.49
C ASP A 68 -0.98 0.76 12.78
N GLN A 69 0.15 0.15 13.17
CA GLN A 69 0.91 0.51 14.37
C GLN A 69 2.11 1.40 14.04
N PRO A 70 2.50 2.29 14.98
CA PRO A 70 3.69 3.11 14.82
C PRO A 70 4.96 2.24 14.87
N PHE A 71 6.00 2.65 14.14
CA PHE A 71 7.23 1.87 13.95
C PHE A 71 7.96 1.45 15.24
N PHE A 72 7.79 2.19 16.34
CA PHE A 72 8.43 1.90 17.63
C PHE A 72 7.81 0.73 18.40
N ARG A 73 6.60 0.26 18.02
CA ARG A 73 5.94 -0.86 18.71
C ARG A 73 6.56 -2.18 18.26
N ASN A 74 7.23 -2.89 19.17
CA ASN A 74 7.94 -4.16 18.93
C ASN A 74 9.16 -4.08 17.98
N PHE A 75 9.95 -3.00 18.06
CA PHE A 75 11.12 -2.77 17.20
C PHE A 75 12.14 -3.93 17.21
N LEU A 76 12.39 -4.54 18.37
CA LEU A 76 13.34 -5.65 18.56
C LEU A 76 12.69 -7.03 18.56
N GLY A 77 11.38 -7.14 18.30
CA GLY A 77 10.64 -8.40 18.43
C GLY A 77 10.85 -9.41 17.29
N ASN A 78 11.66 -9.11 16.27
CA ASN A 78 11.97 -10.05 15.18
C ASN A 78 13.47 -10.07 14.88
N VAL A 79 14.13 -11.14 15.32
CA VAL A 79 15.57 -11.35 15.16
C VAL A 79 15.96 -11.54 13.69
N GLU A 80 15.09 -12.12 12.86
CA GLU A 80 15.39 -12.35 11.43
C GLU A 80 15.47 -11.02 10.66
N MET A 81 14.61 -10.06 10.98
CA MET A 81 14.67 -8.73 10.37
C MET A 81 15.95 -7.98 10.78
N GLN A 82 16.37 -8.11 12.03
CA GLN A 82 17.63 -7.52 12.52
C GLN A 82 18.84 -8.12 11.80
N LYS A 83 18.88 -9.45 11.60
CA LYS A 83 19.93 -10.11 10.83
C LYS A 83 20.02 -9.59 9.40
N ALA A 84 18.88 -9.42 8.73
CA ALA A 84 18.83 -8.87 7.36
C ALA A 84 19.39 -7.45 7.30
N ILE A 85 19.05 -6.62 8.29
CA ILE A 85 19.51 -5.22 8.34
C ILE A 85 21.00 -5.15 8.66
N ILE A 86 21.50 -5.96 9.59
CA ILE A 86 22.93 -6.06 9.88
C ILE A 86 23.68 -6.50 8.62
N ALA A 87 23.18 -7.51 7.91
CA ALA A 87 23.79 -7.94 6.64
C ALA A 87 23.80 -6.82 5.59
N ALA A 88 22.71 -6.04 5.47
CA ALA A 88 22.64 -4.89 4.57
C ALA A 88 23.62 -3.77 4.96
N GLN A 89 23.83 -3.53 6.25
CA GLN A 89 24.79 -2.56 6.75
C GLN A 89 26.23 -2.99 6.46
N VAL A 90 26.55 -4.28 6.69
CA VAL A 90 27.87 -4.84 6.34
C VAL A 90 28.11 -4.72 4.84
N ALA A 91 27.11 -5.05 4.01
CA ALA A 91 27.21 -4.91 2.56
C ALA A 91 27.41 -3.44 2.12
N LEU A 92 26.72 -2.49 2.76
CA LEU A 92 26.91 -1.06 2.52
C LEU A 92 28.35 -0.63 2.81
N TYR A 93 28.90 -0.98 3.97
CA TYR A 93 30.26 -0.60 4.32
C TYR A 93 31.29 -1.23 3.40
N LEU A 94 31.09 -2.49 2.99
CA LEU A 94 31.95 -3.12 1.97
C LEU A 94 31.85 -2.40 0.63
N ALA A 95 30.65 -2.00 0.20
CA ALA A 95 30.46 -1.26 -1.05
C ALA A 95 31.11 0.13 -1.04
N VAL A 96 31.13 0.80 0.11
CA VAL A 96 31.63 2.17 0.26
C VAL A 96 33.15 2.23 0.50
N PHE A 97 33.72 1.24 1.21
CA PHE A 97 35.14 1.26 1.60
C PHE A 97 36.06 0.35 0.79
N VAL A 98 35.53 -0.62 0.03
CA VAL A 98 36.38 -1.48 -0.81
C VAL A 98 36.66 -0.75 -2.14
N PRO A 99 37.89 -0.31 -2.43
CA PRO A 99 38.21 0.54 -3.58
C PRO A 99 37.92 -0.14 -4.93
N PHE A 100 37.94 -1.48 -5.00
CA PHE A 100 37.53 -2.19 -6.20
C PHE A 100 36.02 -2.08 -6.49
N LEU A 101 35.18 -2.14 -5.45
CA LEU A 101 33.74 -2.09 -5.57
C LEU A 101 33.24 -0.64 -5.68
N SER A 102 33.84 0.26 -4.88
CA SER A 102 33.53 1.68 -4.86
C SER A 102 33.97 2.38 -6.15
N ASP A 103 35.24 2.22 -6.58
CA ASP A 103 35.79 3.06 -7.65
C ASP A 103 35.55 2.49 -9.06
N LYS A 104 35.56 1.15 -9.23
CA LYS A 104 35.44 0.52 -10.56
C LYS A 104 34.02 0.12 -10.94
N ILE A 105 33.17 -0.21 -9.97
CA ILE A 105 31.82 -0.75 -10.24
C ILE A 105 30.77 0.31 -9.97
N LEU A 106 30.84 0.99 -8.83
CA LEU A 106 29.77 1.90 -8.38
C LEU A 106 30.07 3.39 -8.64
N GLY A 107 31.34 3.76 -8.87
CA GLY A 107 31.77 5.14 -9.05
C GLY A 107 31.51 6.01 -7.82
N LEU A 108 31.65 5.43 -6.62
CA LEU A 108 31.41 6.06 -5.34
C LEU A 108 32.73 6.50 -4.71
N ARG A 109 32.72 7.59 -3.95
CA ARG A 109 33.89 8.12 -3.22
C ARG A 109 33.56 8.23 -1.74
N GLY A 110 33.51 7.08 -1.06
CA GLY A 110 33.12 6.97 0.35
C GLY A 110 34.01 7.70 1.35
N ILE A 111 35.31 7.81 1.06
CA ILE A 111 36.28 8.48 1.93
C ILE A 111 36.25 10.01 1.75
N GLU A 112 35.96 10.49 0.54
CA GLU A 112 36.06 11.92 0.20
C GLU A 112 34.78 12.73 0.47
N ILE A 113 33.63 12.10 0.66
CA ILE A 113 32.37 12.80 1.00
C ILE A 113 32.45 13.62 2.31
N GLY A 114 33.39 13.28 3.20
CA GLY A 114 33.60 13.97 4.48
C GLY A 114 32.42 13.83 5.45
N LEU A 115 32.59 14.36 6.67
CA LEU A 115 31.58 14.28 7.74
C LEU A 115 30.24 14.92 7.34
N TRP A 116 30.28 15.96 6.51
CA TRP A 116 29.08 16.63 6.02
C TRP A 116 28.23 15.71 5.15
N GLY A 117 28.84 14.99 4.20
CA GLY A 117 28.13 14.04 3.35
C GLY A 117 27.47 12.92 4.15
N TRP A 118 28.15 12.43 5.19
CA TRP A 118 27.58 11.46 6.13
C TRP A 118 26.38 12.05 6.90
N ALA A 119 26.47 13.28 7.39
CA ALA A 119 25.35 13.93 8.09
C ALA A 119 24.13 14.13 7.18
N VAL A 120 24.33 14.60 5.94
CA VAL A 120 23.25 14.76 4.95
C VAL A 120 22.65 13.41 4.57
N SER A 121 23.46 12.35 4.50
CA SER A 121 22.95 11.00 4.20
C SER A 121 21.97 10.46 5.25
N LEU A 122 22.01 10.99 6.48
CA LEU A 122 21.06 10.65 7.55
C LEU A 122 19.74 11.42 7.45
N LEU A 123 19.67 12.51 6.70
CA LEU A 123 18.41 13.23 6.50
C LEU A 123 17.39 12.40 5.72
N GLY A 124 17.84 11.57 4.77
CA GLY A 124 16.94 10.68 4.03
C GLY A 124 16.21 9.67 4.91
N PRO A 125 16.89 8.83 5.72
CA PRO A 125 16.20 7.89 6.58
C PRO A 125 15.26 8.58 7.56
N VAL A 126 15.65 9.73 8.13
CA VAL A 126 14.77 10.54 9.00
C VAL A 126 13.53 11.02 8.24
N GLY A 127 13.71 11.59 7.05
CA GLY A 127 12.59 12.02 6.20
C GLY A 127 11.67 10.86 5.82
N THR A 128 12.24 9.67 5.61
CA THR A 128 11.49 8.44 5.32
C THR A 128 10.63 8.03 6.52
N VAL A 129 11.16 8.09 7.75
CA VAL A 129 10.36 7.87 8.97
C VAL A 129 9.18 8.82 9.03
N VAL A 130 9.46 10.13 8.94
CA VAL A 130 8.45 11.18 9.13
C VAL A 130 7.34 11.05 8.09
N LEU A 131 7.69 10.91 6.81
CA LEU A 131 6.72 10.81 5.72
C LEU A 131 5.93 9.50 5.77
N CYS A 132 6.57 8.37 6.06
CA CYS A 132 5.84 7.10 6.13
C CYS A 132 4.90 7.05 7.35
N GLU A 133 5.27 7.61 8.50
CA GLU A 133 4.38 7.69 9.66
C GLU A 133 3.24 8.69 9.44
N LEU A 134 3.52 9.87 8.88
CA LEU A 134 2.49 10.83 8.48
C LEU A 134 1.49 10.21 7.49
N TYR A 135 2.00 9.45 6.53
CA TYR A 135 1.18 8.74 5.55
C TYR A 135 0.27 7.69 6.19
N LYS A 136 0.76 6.92 7.17
CA LYS A 136 -0.08 5.97 7.93
C LYS A 136 -1.22 6.69 8.63
N VAL A 137 -0.92 7.81 9.29
CA VAL A 137 -1.92 8.64 9.98
C VAL A 137 -2.99 9.11 9.00
N VAL A 138 -2.59 9.70 7.86
CA VAL A 138 -3.51 10.20 6.84
C VAL A 138 -4.37 9.07 6.26
N THR A 139 -3.76 7.93 5.92
CA THR A 139 -4.46 6.75 5.38
C THR A 139 -5.46 6.20 6.38
N HIS A 140 -5.09 6.13 7.66
CA HIS A 140 -5.98 5.68 8.72
C HIS A 140 -7.23 6.58 8.82
N PHE A 141 -7.06 7.90 8.77
CA PHE A 141 -8.19 8.84 8.73
C PHE A 141 -9.06 8.69 7.47
N GLN A 142 -8.46 8.46 6.30
CA GLN A 142 -9.21 8.27 5.05
C GLN A 142 -10.02 6.97 5.07
N VAL A 143 -9.41 5.87 5.54
CA VAL A 143 -10.08 4.57 5.66
C VAL A 143 -11.24 4.65 6.63
N GLN A 144 -11.10 5.31 7.78
CA GLN A 144 -12.20 5.48 8.73
C GLN A 144 -13.39 6.23 8.11
N LYS A 145 -13.14 7.35 7.42
CA LYS A 145 -14.21 8.11 6.74
C LYS A 145 -14.85 7.30 5.62
N TYR A 146 -14.06 6.53 4.88
CA TYR A 146 -14.56 5.68 3.80
C TYR A 146 -15.43 4.53 4.33
N GLN A 147 -14.99 3.85 5.38
CA GLN A 147 -15.74 2.78 6.06
C GLN A 147 -17.06 3.31 6.66
N GLU A 148 -17.08 4.52 7.21
CA GLU A 148 -18.31 5.12 7.73
C GLU A 148 -19.33 5.40 6.63
N ARG A 149 -18.88 5.86 5.44
CA ARG A 149 -19.75 6.07 4.28
C ARG A 149 -20.34 4.74 3.80
N LEU A 150 -19.51 3.73 3.60
CA LEU A 150 -19.97 2.39 3.23
C LEU A 150 -20.98 1.82 4.21
N ARG A 151 -20.79 2.04 5.52
CA ARG A 151 -21.75 1.61 6.54
C ARG A 151 -23.09 2.32 6.41
N LYS A 152 -23.11 3.63 6.14
CA LYS A 152 -24.35 4.40 5.95
C LYS A 152 -25.08 3.96 4.69
N ASP A 153 -24.36 3.76 3.59
CA ASP A 153 -24.93 3.32 2.33
C ASP A 153 -25.52 1.91 2.44
N ALA A 154 -24.82 0.98 3.12
CA ALA A 154 -25.31 -0.38 3.37
C ALA A 154 -26.58 -0.40 4.24
N VAL A 155 -26.70 0.49 5.23
CA VAL A 155 -27.91 0.61 6.07
C VAL A 155 -29.08 1.17 5.25
N ALA A 156 -28.86 2.22 4.44
CA ALA A 156 -29.88 2.80 3.59
C ALA A 156 -30.39 1.79 2.53
N GLU A 157 -29.48 1.02 1.93
CA GLU A 157 -29.84 -0.04 0.99
C GLU A 157 -30.66 -1.14 1.69
N ALA A 158 -30.25 -1.60 2.88
CA ALA A 158 -31.00 -2.59 3.66
C ALA A 158 -32.41 -2.10 4.05
N GLU A 159 -32.56 -0.82 4.41
CA GLU A 159 -33.86 -0.21 4.69
C GLU A 159 -34.74 -0.16 3.43
N SER A 160 -34.19 0.22 2.28
CA SER A 160 -34.92 0.25 1.00
C SER A 160 -35.42 -1.15 0.60
N HIS A 161 -34.59 -2.19 0.76
CA HIS A 161 -34.99 -3.58 0.51
C HIS A 161 -36.07 -4.05 1.48
N ARG A 162 -35.97 -3.67 2.76
CA ARG A 162 -36.97 -4.03 3.77
C ARG A 162 -38.32 -3.37 3.48
N GLN A 163 -38.33 -2.11 3.08
CA GLN A 163 -39.55 -1.40 2.68
C GLN A 163 -40.17 -2.02 1.41
N ALA A 164 -39.37 -2.33 0.39
CA ALA A 164 -39.83 -2.99 -0.82
C ALA A 164 -40.45 -4.38 -0.52
N ALA A 165 -39.82 -5.17 0.35
CA ALA A 165 -40.35 -6.47 0.77
C ALA A 165 -41.69 -6.35 1.52
N LEU A 166 -41.83 -5.37 2.42
CA LEU A 166 -43.08 -5.10 3.13
C LEU A 166 -44.20 -4.65 2.18
N GLN A 167 -43.89 -3.79 1.21
CA GLN A 167 -44.86 -3.36 0.20
C GLN A 167 -45.32 -4.52 -0.69
N GLN A 168 -44.40 -5.39 -1.13
CA GLN A 168 -44.76 -6.59 -1.89
C GLN A 168 -45.63 -7.55 -1.08
N ALA A 169 -45.35 -7.73 0.22
CA ALA A 169 -46.17 -8.54 1.10
C ALA A 169 -47.57 -7.95 1.30
N ALA A 170 -47.68 -6.62 1.44
CA ALA A 170 -48.95 -5.92 1.54
C ALA A 170 -49.77 -6.03 0.24
N ALA A 171 -49.14 -5.87 -0.93
CA ALA A 171 -49.78 -6.00 -2.23
C ALA A 171 -50.32 -7.43 -2.47
N LYS A 172 -49.58 -8.48 -2.08
CA LYS A 172 -50.06 -9.87 -2.14
C LYS A 172 -51.29 -10.11 -1.27
N LYS A 173 -51.30 -9.59 -0.03
CA LYS A 173 -52.47 -9.69 0.86
C LYS A 173 -53.70 -8.96 0.31
N HIS A 174 -53.51 -7.87 -0.43
CA HIS A 174 -54.63 -7.15 -1.05
C HIS A 174 -55.18 -7.90 -2.27
N GLY A 175 -54.32 -8.48 -3.12
CA GLY A 175 -54.74 -9.32 -4.25
C GLY A 175 -55.47 -10.61 -3.81
N GLU A 176 -55.06 -11.23 -2.70
CA GLU A 176 -55.72 -12.42 -2.16
C GLU A 176 -57.12 -12.12 -1.60
N LYS A 177 -57.34 -10.93 -1.03
CA LYS A 177 -58.68 -10.47 -0.62
C LYS A 177 -59.61 -10.18 -1.79
N VAL A 178 -59.08 -9.76 -2.95
CA VAL A 178 -59.88 -9.46 -4.15
C VAL A 178 -60.31 -10.74 -4.88
N ASN A 179 -59.49 -11.80 -4.88
CA ASN A 179 -59.87 -13.10 -5.46
C ASN A 179 -60.74 -13.99 -4.54
N GLY A 180 -60.93 -13.61 -3.27
CA GLY A 180 -61.79 -14.31 -2.31
C GLY A 180 -63.29 -14.03 -2.43
N LEU A 181 -63.71 -13.16 -3.38
CA LEU A 181 -65.11 -12.75 -3.61
C LEU A 181 -65.63 -13.20 -5.00
N ALA A 182 -65.19 -14.35 -5.51
CA ALA A 182 -65.90 -15.04 -6.59
C ALA A 182 -67.00 -15.94 -5.98
N PRO A 183 -68.27 -15.84 -6.41
CA PRO A 183 -69.34 -16.68 -5.89
C PRO A 183 -69.07 -18.15 -6.22
N LYS A 184 -69.25 -19.00 -5.20
CA LYS A 184 -69.30 -20.46 -5.35
C LYS A 184 -70.52 -20.83 -6.18
N ASP A 185 -70.32 -21.12 -7.45
CA ASP A 185 -71.28 -21.88 -8.24
C ASP A 185 -70.83 -23.33 -8.41
N VAL A 186 -71.85 -24.13 -8.71
CA VAL A 186 -72.01 -25.54 -8.40
C VAL A 186 -71.06 -26.45 -9.18
N ARG A 187 -70.69 -27.53 -8.48
CA ARG A 187 -70.00 -28.76 -8.91
C ARG A 187 -70.43 -29.26 -10.29
N VAL A 188 -69.45 -29.60 -11.14
CA VAL A 188 -69.54 -30.68 -12.12
C VAL A 188 -68.24 -31.50 -12.03
N GLU A 189 -68.40 -32.82 -11.88
CA GLU A 189 -67.34 -33.82 -11.96
C GLU A 189 -66.74 -33.87 -13.37
N GLU A 190 -65.42 -34.02 -13.49
CA GLU A 190 -64.88 -34.97 -14.47
C GLU A 190 -63.49 -35.47 -14.06
N ASP A 191 -63.24 -36.70 -14.51
CA ASP A 191 -62.34 -37.71 -14.00
C ASP A 191 -60.96 -37.70 -14.69
N ARG A 192 -60.01 -38.42 -14.09
CA ARG A 192 -58.76 -38.99 -14.67
C ARG A 192 -57.51 -38.11 -14.89
N GLY A 193 -56.48 -38.46 -14.10
CA GLY A 193 -55.30 -39.14 -14.65
C GLY A 193 -54.03 -38.31 -14.87
N GLY A 194 -52.90 -38.80 -14.34
CA GLY A 194 -51.59 -38.60 -15.00
C GLY A 194 -50.45 -38.00 -14.15
N ALA A 195 -49.63 -38.91 -13.61
CA ALA A 195 -48.21 -38.84 -13.26
C ALA A 195 -47.34 -37.61 -13.66
N GLY A 196 -46.38 -37.25 -12.79
CA GLY A 196 -45.15 -36.58 -13.27
C GLY A 196 -44.25 -35.84 -12.27
N LYS A 197 -43.33 -36.58 -11.62
CA LYS A 197 -41.95 -36.24 -11.15
C LYS A 197 -41.37 -34.80 -11.22
N LYS A 198 -40.63 -34.48 -10.13
CA LYS A 198 -39.26 -33.83 -10.03
C LYS A 198 -39.19 -32.34 -10.41
N THR A 199 -38.39 -31.42 -9.84
CA THR A 199 -37.08 -31.36 -9.13
C THR A 199 -36.94 -29.89 -8.69
N GLY A 200 -36.60 -29.50 -7.45
CA GLY A 200 -35.22 -29.41 -6.94
C GLY A 200 -34.29 -28.58 -7.82
N VAL A 201 -34.02 -27.29 -7.51
CA VAL A 201 -32.70 -26.62 -7.65
C VAL A 201 -32.67 -25.40 -6.73
N GLY A 202 -31.87 -25.47 -5.67
CA GLY A 202 -31.42 -24.31 -4.92
C GLY A 202 -30.42 -23.50 -5.73
N LYS A 203 -30.56 -22.18 -5.73
CA LYS A 203 -29.51 -21.27 -6.19
C LYS A 203 -28.80 -20.69 -4.97
N ALA A 204 -27.68 -21.34 -4.62
CA ALA A 204 -26.57 -20.67 -3.97
C ALA A 204 -26.11 -19.53 -4.88
N LEU A 205 -26.17 -18.30 -4.38
CA LEU A 205 -25.53 -17.17 -5.05
C LEU A 205 -24.13 -17.02 -4.48
N CYS A 206 -23.17 -17.25 -5.37
CA CYS A 206 -21.73 -17.12 -5.18
C CYS A 206 -21.32 -15.79 -4.54
N CYS A 207 -20.47 -15.89 -3.52
CA CYS A 207 -19.43 -14.90 -3.27
C CYS A 207 -18.36 -15.04 -4.37
N PRO A 208 -17.92 -13.97 -5.04
CA PRO A 208 -16.66 -14.01 -5.76
C PRO A 208 -15.52 -13.65 -4.79
N PHE A 209 -14.65 -14.63 -4.60
CA PHE A 209 -13.23 -14.48 -4.92
C PHE A 209 -12.41 -13.48 -4.09
N LEU A 210 -11.91 -13.94 -2.94
CA LEU A 210 -10.59 -13.55 -2.44
C LEU A 210 -9.97 -14.73 -1.66
N SER A 211 -9.54 -15.74 -2.42
CA SER A 211 -8.55 -16.71 -1.98
C SER A 211 -7.43 -16.69 -3.00
N LEU A 212 -6.30 -16.11 -2.60
CA LEU A 212 -5.00 -16.42 -3.16
C LEU A 212 -4.04 -16.35 -1.99
N GLY A 213 -3.78 -17.53 -1.44
CA GLY A 213 -2.72 -17.74 -0.47
C GLY A 213 -1.36 -17.57 -1.13
N VAL A 214 -0.41 -17.13 -0.33
CA VAL A 214 1.00 -17.42 -0.53
C VAL A 214 1.57 -17.81 0.83
N THR A 215 1.84 -19.11 0.93
CA THR A 215 2.77 -19.78 1.84
C THR A 215 4.12 -19.08 1.85
N VAL A 216 4.67 -18.81 3.03
CA VAL A 216 6.04 -18.32 3.22
C VAL A 216 6.92 -19.51 3.67
N PRO A 217 8.09 -19.74 3.06
CA PRO A 217 9.08 -20.72 3.52
C PRO A 217 9.81 -20.27 4.80
#